data_AF-A0A0E3RYP3-F1
#
_entry.id   AF-A0A0E3RYP3-F1
#
_cell.length_a   1.000
_cell.length_b   1.000
_cell.length_c   1.000
_cell.angle_alpha   90.00
_cell.angle_beta   90.00
_cell.angle_gamma   90.00
#
_symmetry.space_group_name_H-M   'P 1'
#
loop_
_entity.id
_entity.type
_entity.pdbx_description
1 polymer ?
#
loop_
_entity_poly.entity_id
_entity_poly.type
_entity_poly.pdbx_seq_one_letter_code
_entity_poly.pdbx_strand_id
1 'polypeptide(L)'
;MLTREEILIIYDAGPEAVISVIQRLETIIEEQSIRIAELEERVKVLESRLNQNSRNSSRPPSTDFFVKEKPNPKSLRKKSGKKPGGQDGHPGTTLEMVDDPE
;
A
#
# COMPACT_ATOMS: atom_id res chain seq x y z
N MET A 1 -21.40 -27.76 -11.98
CA MET A 1 -22.18 -27.28 -13.15
C MET A 1 -23.24 -28.34 -13.44
N LEU A 2 -24.41 -27.94 -13.93
CA LEU A 2 -25.44 -28.89 -14.36
C LEU A 2 -24.85 -29.83 -15.42
N THR A 3 -24.98 -31.13 -15.19
CA THR A 3 -24.57 -32.16 -16.13
C THR A 3 -25.58 -32.24 -17.27
N ARG A 4 -25.16 -32.80 -18.41
CA ARG A 4 -26.04 -32.96 -19.57
C ARG A 4 -27.28 -33.79 -19.24
N GLU A 5 -27.14 -34.83 -18.41
CA GLU A 5 -28.25 -35.70 -18.01
C GLU A 5 -29.28 -34.94 -17.17
N GLU A 6 -28.84 -34.12 -16.22
CA GLU A 6 -29.72 -33.26 -15.42
C GLU A 6 -30.46 -32.23 -16.29
N ILE A 7 -29.79 -31.67 -17.30
CA ILE A 7 -30.42 -30.72 -18.24
C ILE A 7 -31.52 -31.41 -19.04
N LEU A 8 -31.30 -32.65 -19.50
CA LEU A 8 -32.33 -33.42 -20.22
C LEU A 8 -33.52 -33.73 -19.32
N ILE A 9 -33.30 -34.10 -18.05
CA ILE A 9 -34.39 -34.31 -17.08
C ILE A 9 -35.22 -33.03 -16.90
N ILE A 10 -34.58 -31.86 -16.80
CA ILE A 10 -35.28 -30.57 -16.68
C ILE A 10 -36.07 -30.25 -17.96
N TYR A 11 -35.49 -30.55 -19.13
CA TYR A 11 -36.17 -30.34 -20.41
C TYR A 11 -37.40 -31.25 -20.55
N ASP A 12 -37.28 -32.52 -20.21
CA ASP A 12 -38.36 -33.50 -20.26
C ASP A 12 -39.47 -33.21 -19.23
N ALA A 13 -39.13 -32.51 -18.14
CA ALA A 13 -40.10 -32.02 -17.16
C ALA A 13 -40.99 -30.87 -17.67
N GLY A 14 -40.65 -30.29 -18.83
CA GLY A 14 -41.47 -29.31 -19.54
C GLY A 14 -41.00 -27.86 -19.41
N PRO A 15 -41.70 -26.93 -20.08
CA PRO A 15 -41.24 -25.55 -20.26
C PRO A 15 -41.12 -24.76 -18.95
N GLU A 16 -42.01 -24.97 -17.99
CA GLU A 16 -41.97 -24.27 -16.69
C GLU A 16 -40.72 -24.62 -15.88
N ALA A 17 -40.28 -25.88 -15.92
CA ALA A 17 -39.06 -26.31 -15.25
C ALA A 17 -37.84 -25.61 -15.85
N VAL A 18 -37.77 -25.53 -17.18
CA VAL A 18 -36.69 -24.82 -17.89
C VAL A 18 -36.69 -23.32 -17.56
N ILE A 19 -37.85 -22.67 -17.61
CA ILE A 19 -37.98 -21.23 -17.30
C ILE A 19 -37.53 -20.94 -15.86
N SER A 20 -37.94 -21.75 -14.89
CA SER A 20 -37.57 -21.56 -13.48
C SER A 20 -36.05 -21.64 -13.26
N VAL A 21 -35.37 -22.54 -13.99
CA VAL A 21 -33.92 -22.68 -13.90
C VAL A 21 -33.23 -21.48 -14.54
N ILE A 22 -33.71 -21.02 -15.69
CA ILE A 22 -33.17 -19.84 -16.38
C ILE A 22 -33.30 -18.59 -15.51
N GLN A 23 -34.49 -18.31 -14.98
CA GLN A 23 -34.72 -17.14 -14.11
C GLN A 23 -33.83 -17.15 -12.88
N ARG A 24 -33.68 -18.32 -12.23
CA ARG A 24 -32.77 -18.46 -11.10
C ARG A 24 -31.31 -18.21 -11.48
N LEU A 25 -30.87 -18.70 -12.65
CA LEU A 25 -29.52 -18.45 -13.14
C LEU A 25 -29.31 -16.97 -13.47
N GLU A 26 -30.30 -16.29 -14.06
CA GLU A 26 -30.27 -14.85 -14.31
C GLU A 26 -30.11 -14.07 -12.99
N THR A 27 -30.90 -14.38 -11.97
CA THR A 27 -30.77 -13.75 -10.64
C THR A 27 -29.38 -13.95 -10.04
N ILE A 28 -28.84 -15.17 -10.10
CA ILE A 28 -27.50 -15.47 -9.58
C ILE A 28 -26.43 -14.69 -10.35
N ILE A 29 -26.56 -14.58 -11.68
CA ILE A 29 -25.63 -13.81 -12.52
C ILE A 29 -25.70 -12.32 -12.15
N GLU A 30 -26.89 -11.76 -11.96
CA GLU A 30 -27.06 -10.37 -11.55
C GLU A 30 -26.41 -10.10 -10.19
N GLU A 31 -26.69 -10.92 -9.18
CA GLU A 31 -26.09 -10.82 -7.84
C GLU A 31 -24.57 -10.92 -7.88
N GLN A 32 -24.03 -11.87 -8.66
CA GLN A 32 -22.59 -12.03 -8.85
C GLN A 32 -21.98 -10.82 -9.54
N SER A 33 -22.64 -10.26 -10.55
CA SER A 33 -22.14 -9.08 -11.28
C SER A 33 -22.03 -7.85 -10.37
N ILE A 34 -23.03 -7.64 -9.51
CA ILE A 34 -23.02 -6.58 -8.49
C ILE A 34 -21.87 -6.82 -7.52
N ARG A 35 -21.71 -8.06 -7.04
CA ARG A 35 -20.65 -8.38 -6.07
C ARG A 35 -19.25 -8.21 -6.65
N ILE A 36 -19.05 -8.58 -7.91
CA ILE A 36 -17.78 -8.38 -8.61
C ILE A 36 -17.48 -6.88 -8.71
N ALA A 37 -18.44 -6.06 -9.15
CA ALA A 37 -18.24 -4.61 -9.24
C ALA A 37 -17.86 -3.98 -7.90
N GLU A 38 -18.50 -4.38 -6.80
CA GLU A 38 -18.13 -3.91 -5.46
C GLU A 38 -16.71 -4.32 -5.05
N LEU A 39 -16.30 -5.54 -5.39
CA LEU A 39 -14.98 -6.05 -5.05
C LEU A 39 -13.90 -5.37 -5.88
N GLU A 40 -14.14 -5.15 -7.17
CA GLU A 40 -13.24 -4.42 -8.07
C GLU A 40 -13.01 -2.99 -7.56
N GLU A 41 -14.06 -2.28 -7.13
CA GLU A 41 -13.91 -0.94 -6.57
C GLU A 41 -13.12 -0.96 -5.25
N ARG A 42 -13.37 -1.93 -4.37
CA ARG A 42 -12.58 -2.10 -3.13
C ARG A 42 -11.12 -2.37 -3.43
N VAL A 43 -10.82 -3.24 -4.39
CA VAL A 43 -9.46 -3.56 -4.81
C VAL A 43 -8.78 -2.31 -5.36
N LYS A 44 -9.43 -1.56 -6.25
CA LYS A 44 -8.91 -0.31 -6.81
C LYS A 44 -8.58 0.73 -5.74
N VAL A 45 -9.44 0.89 -4.73
CA VAL A 45 -9.19 1.79 -3.60
C VAL A 45 -7.98 1.33 -2.78
N LEU A 46 -7.85 0.03 -2.51
CA LEU A 46 -6.72 -0.52 -1.76
C LEU A 46 -5.41 -0.40 -2.53
N GLU A 47 -5.41 -0.71 -3.83
CA GLU A 47 -4.25 -0.54 -4.71
C GLU A 47 -3.82 0.93 -4.79
N SER A 48 -4.78 1.86 -4.90
CA SER A 48 -4.51 3.30 -4.86
C SER A 48 -3.83 3.71 -3.54
N ARG A 49 -4.33 3.21 -2.40
CA ARG A 49 -3.70 3.45 -1.08
C ARG A 49 -2.30 2.86 -0.98
N LEU A 50 -2.07 1.67 -1.53
CA LEU A 50 -0.74 1.03 -1.54
C LEU A 50 0.25 1.79 -2.43
N ASN A 51 -0.21 2.38 -3.54
CA ASN A 51 0.62 3.19 -4.42
C ASN A 51 0.92 4.60 -3.88
N GLN A 52 0.25 5.04 -2.81
CA GLN A 52 0.56 6.32 -2.17
C GLN A 52 1.86 6.24 -1.36
N ASN A 53 2.73 7.21 -1.58
CA ASN A 53 3.97 7.42 -0.85
C ASN A 53 4.23 8.93 -0.66
N SER A 54 5.24 9.30 0.11
CA SER A 54 5.53 10.71 0.40
C SER A 54 5.83 11.54 -0.85
N ARG A 55 6.20 10.92 -1.98
CA ARG A 55 6.52 11.62 -3.23
C ARG A 55 5.27 11.98 -4.03
N ASN A 56 4.17 11.24 -3.90
CA ASN A 56 2.96 11.43 -4.69
C ASN A 56 1.70 11.76 -3.87
N SER A 57 1.77 11.81 -2.54
CA SER A 57 0.60 12.01 -1.68
C SER A 57 0.70 13.17 -0.68
N SER A 58 1.71 14.06 -0.81
CA SER A 58 1.97 15.18 0.12
C SER A 58 2.10 14.78 1.61
N ARG A 59 2.24 13.49 1.91
CA ARG A 59 2.46 12.98 3.26
C ARG A 59 3.93 13.16 3.62
N PRO A 60 4.28 13.44 4.89
CA PRO A 60 5.67 13.61 5.26
C PRO A 60 6.43 12.30 5.02
N PRO A 61 7.70 12.35 4.56
CA PRO A 61 8.51 11.16 4.28
C PRO A 61 8.51 10.17 5.44
N SER A 62 8.49 10.63 6.70
CA SER A 62 8.41 9.78 7.89
C SER A 62 7.27 8.77 7.88
N THR A 63 6.20 9.00 7.11
CA THR A 63 5.01 8.13 7.03
C THR A 63 5.24 6.89 6.15
N ASP A 64 6.28 6.90 5.30
CA ASP A 64 6.66 5.79 4.43
C ASP A 64 7.37 4.66 5.21
N PHE A 65 6.80 4.21 6.35
CA PHE A 65 7.39 3.17 7.21
C PHE A 65 7.47 1.80 6.53
N PHE A 66 6.60 1.52 5.55
CA PHE A 66 6.58 0.25 4.82
C PHE A 66 7.45 0.26 3.56
N VAL A 67 7.94 1.42 3.12
CA VAL A 67 8.92 1.50 2.04
C VAL A 67 10.28 1.13 2.64
N LYS A 68 10.55 -0.18 2.67
CA LYS A 68 11.76 -0.82 3.23
C LYS A 68 13.09 -0.25 2.72
N GLU A 69 13.06 0.53 1.65
CA GLU A 69 14.22 1.09 0.98
C GLU A 69 14.28 2.60 1.11
N LYS A 70 14.27 3.15 2.34
CA LYS A 70 14.90 4.46 2.50
C LYS A 70 16.40 4.24 2.55
N PRO A 71 17.15 4.56 1.47
CA PRO A 71 18.60 4.57 1.59
C PRO A 71 18.96 5.54 2.71
N ASN A 72 19.70 5.08 3.72
CA ASN A 72 20.27 5.96 4.73
C ASN A 72 20.92 7.15 4.01
N PRO A 73 20.61 8.41 4.38
CA PRO A 73 21.14 9.57 3.69
C PRO A 73 22.67 9.46 3.69
N LYS A 74 23.24 9.18 2.52
CA LYS A 74 24.68 9.07 2.36
C LYS A 74 25.24 10.48 2.45
N SER A 75 26.09 10.71 3.44
CA SER A 75 26.82 11.96 3.55
C SER A 75 27.60 12.22 2.26
N LEU A 76 27.32 13.34 1.59
CA LEU A 76 28.11 13.81 0.45
C LEU A 76 29.45 14.42 0.89
N ARG A 77 29.69 14.51 2.22
CA ARG A 77 30.93 15.08 2.76
C ARG A 77 32.10 14.17 2.42
N LYS A 78 33.06 14.72 1.67
CA LYS A 78 34.37 14.10 1.49
C LYS A 78 35.17 14.20 2.79
N LYS A 79 35.95 13.17 3.13
CA LYS A 79 36.86 13.23 4.29
C LYS A 79 37.81 14.42 4.10
N SER A 80 37.81 15.35 5.06
CA SER A 80 38.61 16.57 4.97
C SER A 80 40.10 16.33 5.22
N GLY A 81 40.49 15.16 5.73
CA GLY A 81 41.87 14.84 6.13
C GLY A 81 42.38 15.62 7.36
N LYS A 82 41.72 16.74 7.71
CA LYS A 82 42.02 17.57 8.88
C LYS A 82 41.76 16.82 10.17
N LYS A 83 42.69 16.93 11.13
CA LYS A 83 42.50 16.44 12.50
C LYS A 83 41.34 17.19 13.17
N PRO A 84 40.56 16.55 14.05
CA PRO A 84 39.58 17.25 14.88
C PRO A 84 40.32 18.24 15.79
N GLY A 85 39.81 19.46 15.93
CA GLY A 85 40.42 20.53 16.73
C GLY A 85 40.54 21.85 15.99
N GLY A 86 41.17 22.83 16.64
CA GLY A 86 41.52 24.11 16.05
C GLY A 86 42.60 23.99 14.96
N GLN A 87 42.91 25.10 14.30
CA GLN A 87 44.03 25.17 13.37
C GLN A 87 45.36 25.00 14.11
N ASP A 88 46.39 24.49 13.44
CA ASP A 88 47.74 24.37 14.01
C ASP A 88 48.23 25.74 14.48
N GLY A 89 48.61 25.85 15.75
CA GLY A 89 49.05 27.10 16.38
C GLY A 89 47.94 27.93 17.03
N HIS A 90 46.67 27.53 16.91
CA HIS A 90 45.58 28.23 17.60
C HIS A 90 45.52 27.79 19.07
N PRO A 91 45.62 28.72 20.05
CA PRO A 91 45.42 28.36 21.44
C PRO A 91 43.98 27.89 21.63
N GLY A 92 43.80 26.76 22.32
CA GLY A 92 42.50 26.29 22.72
C GLY A 92 42.04 27.06 23.96
N THR A 93 40.81 27.58 23.92
CA THR A 93 40.17 28.20 25.09
C THR A 93 39.03 27.28 25.53
N THR A 94 39.07 26.84 26.78
CA THR A 94 37.96 26.13 27.43
C THR A 94 37.40 27.04 28.51
N LEU A 95 36.08 27.08 28.65
CA LEU A 95 35.42 27.84 29.70
C LEU A 95 35.69 27.14 31.05
N GLU A 96 36.24 27.86 32.01
CA GLU A 96 36.50 27.33 33.35
C GLU A 96 35.20 27.30 34.16
N MET A 97 35.04 26.28 35.01
CA MET A 97 33.91 26.26 35.94
C MET A 97 34.08 27.41 36.94
N VAL A 98 33.05 28.25 37.05
CA VAL A 98 32.97 29.34 38.02
C VAL A 98 31.96 28.93 39.08
N ASP A 99 32.26 29.22 40.34
CA ASP A 99 31.41 28.84 41.49
C ASP A 99 30.04 29.54 41.47
N ASP A 100 29.93 30.71 40.83
CA ASP A 100 28.69 31.49 40.74
C ASP A 100 28.50 32.07 39.33
N PRO A 101 27.64 31.46 38.48
CA PRO A 101 27.32 31.97 37.15
C PRO A 101 26.18 33.02 37.21
N GLU A 102 26.34 34.16 36.52
CA GLU A 102 25.24 35.11 36.26
C GLU A 102 24.19 34.58 35.26
#